data_AF-A0A3D3UUE8-F1
#
_entry.id   AF-A0A3D3UUE8-F1
#
_cell.length_a   1.000
_cell.length_b   1.000
_cell.length_c   1.000
_cell.angle_alpha   90.00
_cell.angle_beta   90.00
_cell.angle_gamma   90.00
#
_symmetry.space_group_name_H-M   'P 1'
#
loop_
_entity.id
_entity.type
_entity.pdbx_description
1 polymer ?
#
loop_
_entity_poly.entity_id
_entity_poly.type
_entity_poly.pdbx_seq_one_letter_code
_entity_poly.pdbx_strand_id
1 'polypeptide(L)'
;MRKLQAFTLIELLVVIAIIAVLMGILMPALKKAKNQAQSSACQGNLKNFTLAVQMYAQDNDDRFCHPASCYFSRLDPYPGEAGDRWKRWCNGNVYLREHPEYASEFFTYLSEARALICPTFKRLAKSTRFHSDFADESDGVENYMPWYNYSMNAYLGMKDGEWGVLKVLNVKNSAQVFSFADEGCLVKPSYFRQGLNDTALFPVWPTSEAPSWVQNAGGSKWNVRPGPAAEGGLGEFTDVIAGFHNAPTGDPIGGKGNAAFLDGHVSAHSFEESFALAWPY
;
A
#
# COMPACT_ATOMS: atom_id res chain seq x y z
N MET A 1 -45.82 -43.97 25.40
CA MET A 1 -45.62 -43.06 24.26
C MET A 1 -45.30 -41.67 24.79
N ARG A 2 -44.09 -41.14 24.59
CA ARG A 2 -43.77 -39.73 24.92
C ARG A 2 -44.45 -38.84 23.87
N LYS A 3 -45.38 -37.98 24.29
CA LYS A 3 -45.95 -36.95 23.40
C LYS A 3 -44.83 -35.98 23.04
N LEU A 4 -44.51 -35.86 21.75
CA LEU A 4 -43.66 -34.78 21.25
C LEU A 4 -44.43 -33.47 21.46
N GLN A 5 -43.86 -32.53 22.23
CA GLN A 5 -44.44 -31.21 22.39
C GLN A 5 -44.31 -30.46 21.06
N ALA A 6 -45.44 -30.00 20.52
CA ALA A 6 -45.47 -29.19 19.31
C ALA A 6 -45.04 -27.76 19.65
N PHE A 7 -44.11 -27.22 18.89
CA PHE A 7 -43.58 -25.87 19.05
C PHE A 7 -44.65 -24.84 18.62
N THR A 8 -44.90 -23.82 19.44
CA THR A 8 -45.91 -22.81 19.15
C THR A 8 -45.34 -21.69 18.27
N LEU A 9 -46.21 -21.01 17.52
CA LEU A 9 -45.83 -19.88 16.68
C LEU A 9 -45.25 -18.71 17.49
N ILE A 10 -45.74 -18.52 18.72
CA ILE A 10 -45.24 -17.49 19.64
C ILE A 10 -43.82 -17.80 20.07
N GLU A 11 -43.51 -19.04 20.45
CA GLU A 11 -42.14 -19.46 20.80
C GLU A 11 -41.17 -19.23 19.65
N LEU A 12 -41.58 -19.53 18.41
CA LEU A 12 -40.77 -19.25 17.22
C LEU A 12 -40.52 -17.75 17.03
N LEU A 13 -41.57 -16.93 17.18
CA LEU A 13 -41.48 -15.48 16.99
C LEU A 13 -40.57 -14.82 18.03
N VAL A 14 -40.63 -15.26 19.29
CA VAL A 14 -39.74 -14.75 20.35
C VAL A 14 -38.29 -15.11 20.06
N VAL A 15 -38.01 -16.33 19.59
CA VAL A 15 -36.64 -16.76 19.26
C VAL A 15 -36.05 -15.94 18.11
N ILE A 16 -36.79 -15.73 17.02
CA ILE A 16 -36.29 -14.91 15.90
C ILE A 16 -36.09 -13.45 16.34
N ALA A 17 -36.94 -12.91 17.23
CA ALA A 17 -36.79 -11.57 17.75
C ALA A 17 -35.50 -11.43 18.58
N ILE A 18 -35.19 -12.42 19.44
CA ILE A 18 -33.94 -12.44 20.21
C ILE A 18 -32.73 -12.54 19.27
N ILE A 19 -32.76 -13.43 18.26
CA ILE A 19 -31.68 -13.55 17.27
C ILE A 19 -31.48 -12.22 16.53
N ALA A 20 -32.56 -11.54 16.11
CA ALA A 20 -32.48 -10.26 15.43
C ALA A 20 -31.80 -9.18 16.28
N VAL A 21 -32.14 -9.08 17.57
CA VAL A 21 -31.51 -8.14 18.50
C VAL A 21 -30.01 -8.46 18.69
N LEU A 22 -29.67 -9.74 18.89
CA LEU A 22 -28.28 -10.17 19.05
C LEU A 22 -27.45 -9.91 17.78
N MET A 23 -28.00 -10.20 16.60
CA MET A 23 -27.34 -9.93 15.32
C MET A 23 -27.11 -8.43 15.10
N GLY A 24 -28.05 -7.57 15.53
CA GLY A 24 -27.92 -6.11 15.45
C GLY A 24 -26.70 -5.57 16.19
N ILE A 25 -26.31 -6.20 17.32
CA ILE A 25 -25.13 -5.81 18.12
C ILE A 25 -23.87 -6.52 17.62
N LEU A 26 -23.99 -7.77 17.17
CA LEU A 26 -22.84 -8.60 16.78
C LEU A 26 -22.22 -8.18 15.44
N MET A 27 -23.03 -7.75 14.45
CA MET A 27 -22.53 -7.38 13.12
C MET A 27 -21.52 -6.21 13.16
N PRO A 28 -21.78 -5.08 13.86
CA PRO A 28 -20.80 -3.99 13.98
C PRO A 28 -19.50 -4.44 14.67
N ALA A 29 -19.60 -5.23 15.74
CA ALA A 29 -18.44 -5.71 16.49
C ALA A 29 -17.57 -6.64 15.64
N LEU A 30 -18.16 -7.59 14.91
CA LEU A 30 -17.45 -8.48 13.99
C LEU A 30 -16.77 -7.72 12.85
N LYS A 31 -17.43 -6.69 12.30
CA LYS A 31 -16.82 -5.84 11.26
C LYS A 31 -15.56 -5.14 11.79
N LYS A 32 -15.62 -4.59 13.00
CA LYS A 32 -14.46 -3.94 13.65
C LYS A 32 -13.34 -4.95 13.92
N ALA A 33 -13.65 -6.12 14.47
CA ALA A 33 -12.68 -7.17 14.74
C ALA A 33 -11.99 -7.66 13.46
N LYS A 34 -12.75 -7.87 12.38
CA LYS A 34 -12.22 -8.26 11.08
C LYS A 34 -11.28 -7.20 10.51
N ASN A 35 -11.66 -5.92 10.55
CA ASN A 35 -10.81 -4.83 10.07
C ASN A 35 -9.50 -4.74 10.86
N GLN A 36 -9.54 -4.92 12.18
CA GLN A 36 -8.34 -4.94 13.02
C GLN A 36 -7.42 -6.12 12.65
N ALA A 37 -8.00 -7.33 12.49
CA ALA A 37 -7.23 -8.51 12.10
C ALA A 37 -6.58 -8.34 10.71
N GLN A 38 -7.30 -7.75 9.76
CA GLN A 38 -6.75 -7.43 8.43
C GLN A 38 -5.61 -6.41 8.51
N SER A 39 -5.77 -5.36 9.32
CA SER A 39 -4.72 -4.36 9.53
C SER A 39 -3.46 -4.98 10.15
N SER A 40 -3.61 -5.83 11.18
CA SER A 40 -2.50 -6.56 11.79
C SER A 40 -1.81 -7.51 10.81
N ALA A 41 -2.56 -8.18 9.92
CA ALA A 41 -1.97 -8.97 8.84
C ALA A 41 -1.17 -8.11 7.86
N CYS A 42 -1.68 -6.93 7.47
CA CYS A 42 -0.94 -6.01 6.59
C CYS A 42 0.36 -5.51 7.22
N GLN A 43 0.36 -5.27 8.54
CA GLN A 43 1.58 -4.91 9.28
C GLN A 43 2.59 -6.06 9.35
N GLY A 44 2.13 -7.29 9.58
CA GLY A 44 2.99 -8.47 9.55
C GLY A 44 3.64 -8.70 8.18
N ASN A 45 2.88 -8.50 7.11
CA ASN A 45 3.40 -8.53 5.75
C ASN A 45 4.51 -7.49 5.53
N LEU A 46 4.28 -6.23 5.89
CA LEU A 46 5.27 -5.15 5.80
C LEU A 46 6.53 -5.42 6.63
N LYS A 47 6.39 -6.04 7.80
CA LYS A 47 7.53 -6.47 8.61
C LYS A 47 8.40 -7.48 7.85
N ASN A 48 7.80 -8.40 7.09
CA ASN A 48 8.55 -9.32 6.23
C ASN A 48 9.27 -8.59 5.09
N PHE A 49 8.69 -7.53 4.53
CA PHE A 49 9.37 -6.69 3.54
C PHE A 49 10.62 -6.04 4.10
N THR A 50 10.57 -5.49 5.32
CA THR A 50 11.78 -4.90 5.93
C THR A 50 12.87 -5.94 6.16
N LEU A 51 12.50 -7.14 6.59
CA LEU A 51 13.47 -8.25 6.72
C LEU A 51 14.09 -8.59 5.36
N ALA A 52 13.28 -8.67 4.30
CA ALA A 52 13.77 -8.91 2.95
C ALA A 52 14.71 -7.79 2.46
N VAL A 53 14.42 -6.52 2.76
CA VAL A 53 15.31 -5.38 2.44
C VAL A 53 16.64 -5.51 3.16
N GLN A 54 16.63 -5.90 4.44
CA GLN A 54 17.86 -6.08 5.22
C GLN A 54 18.70 -7.24 4.68
N MET A 55 18.07 -8.38 4.36
CA MET A 55 18.76 -9.53 3.76
C MET A 55 19.34 -9.19 2.38
N TYR A 56 18.54 -8.57 1.51
CA TYR A 56 18.99 -8.14 0.19
C TYR A 56 20.20 -7.21 0.30
N ALA A 57 20.13 -6.19 1.17
CA ALA A 57 21.21 -5.23 1.34
C ALA A 57 22.50 -5.90 1.84
N GLN A 58 22.40 -6.85 2.77
CA GLN A 58 23.54 -7.63 3.26
C GLN A 58 24.25 -8.39 2.14
N ASP A 59 23.48 -8.95 1.20
CA ASP A 59 24.02 -9.70 0.06
C ASP A 59 24.46 -8.79 -1.11
N ASN A 60 24.13 -7.49 -1.08
CA ASN A 60 24.34 -6.53 -2.18
C ASN A 60 25.14 -5.26 -1.78
N ASP A 61 26.24 -5.40 -1.02
CA ASP A 61 27.13 -4.30 -0.62
C ASP A 61 26.42 -3.14 0.13
N ASP A 62 25.47 -3.48 1.00
CA ASP A 62 24.58 -2.57 1.73
C ASP A 62 23.70 -1.70 0.80
N ARG A 63 23.48 -2.11 -0.45
CA ARG A 63 22.67 -1.36 -1.40
C ARG A 63 21.20 -1.74 -1.32
N PHE A 64 20.35 -0.74 -1.49
CA PHE A 64 18.94 -0.96 -1.79
C PHE A 64 18.76 -1.43 -3.24
N CYS A 65 17.74 -2.25 -3.49
CA CYS A 65 17.29 -2.50 -4.85
C CYS A 65 16.66 -1.23 -5.44
N HIS A 66 16.68 -1.10 -6.76
CA HIS A 66 16.05 0.05 -7.42
C HIS A 66 14.52 -0.05 -7.27
N PRO A 67 13.82 1.01 -6.85
CA PRO A 67 12.41 0.93 -6.47
C PRO A 67 11.51 0.56 -7.66
N ALA A 68 11.84 1.01 -8.87
CA ALA A 68 11.11 0.64 -10.09
C ALA A 68 11.40 -0.78 -10.60
N SER A 69 12.36 -1.53 -10.04
CA SER A 69 12.66 -2.91 -10.47
C SER A 69 12.84 -3.85 -9.28
N CYS A 70 12.37 -3.43 -8.10
CA CYS A 70 12.52 -4.21 -6.88
C CYS A 70 11.69 -5.48 -6.90
N TYR A 71 10.53 -5.53 -7.57
CA TYR A 71 9.80 -6.79 -7.78
C TYR A 71 10.14 -7.47 -9.10
N PHE A 72 10.45 -6.69 -10.14
CA PHE A 72 10.53 -7.18 -11.51
C PHE A 72 11.94 -7.02 -12.09
N SER A 73 12.51 -8.11 -12.61
CA SER A 73 13.80 -8.09 -13.31
C SER A 73 13.73 -7.42 -14.69
N ARG A 74 12.51 -7.30 -15.23
CA ARG A 74 12.22 -6.82 -16.58
C ARG A 74 11.29 -5.62 -16.56
N LEU A 75 11.58 -4.58 -17.35
CA LEU A 75 10.75 -3.38 -17.48
C LEU A 75 9.86 -3.41 -18.72
N ASP A 76 10.09 -4.35 -19.65
CA ASP A 76 9.26 -4.60 -20.83
C ASP A 76 7.86 -5.13 -20.45
N PRO A 77 6.77 -4.68 -21.10
CA PRO A 77 5.41 -5.15 -20.80
C PRO A 77 5.31 -6.67 -20.82
N TYR A 78 4.51 -7.25 -19.92
CA TYR A 78 4.30 -8.68 -19.89
C TYR A 78 3.48 -9.14 -21.11
N PRO A 79 3.69 -10.34 -21.68
CA PRO A 79 2.87 -10.84 -22.79
C PRO A 79 1.38 -10.78 -22.49
N GLY A 80 0.63 -10.02 -23.30
CA GLY A 80 -0.80 -9.78 -23.10
C GLY A 80 -1.14 -8.45 -22.43
N GLU A 81 -0.17 -7.67 -21.97
CA GLU A 81 -0.39 -6.26 -21.61
C GLU A 81 -0.33 -5.41 -22.89
N ALA A 82 -1.42 -4.73 -23.26
CA ALA A 82 -1.37 -3.75 -24.33
C ALA A 82 -0.92 -2.40 -23.73
N GLY A 83 0.26 -1.92 -24.13
CA GLY A 83 0.81 -0.64 -23.64
C GLY A 83 1.86 -0.81 -22.55
N ASP A 84 1.86 0.09 -21.57
CA ASP A 84 2.92 0.21 -20.56
C ASP A 84 2.71 -0.66 -19.31
N ARG A 85 3.81 -0.92 -18.58
CA ARG A 85 3.96 -1.77 -17.38
C ARG A 85 3.15 -1.39 -16.12
N TRP A 86 2.34 -0.32 -16.15
CA TRP A 86 1.71 0.28 -14.97
C TRP A 86 0.57 -0.56 -14.35
N LYS A 87 0.19 -1.67 -14.99
CA LYS A 87 -0.91 -2.54 -14.55
C LYS A 87 -0.46 -3.88 -14.00
N ARG A 88 0.85 -4.13 -13.90
CA ARG A 88 1.34 -5.46 -13.46
C ARG A 88 0.80 -5.87 -12.10
N TRP A 89 0.56 -4.93 -11.19
CA TRP A 89 -0.01 -5.19 -9.86
C TRP A 89 -1.40 -5.83 -9.88
N CYS A 90 -2.17 -5.61 -10.95
CA CYS A 90 -3.52 -6.15 -11.14
C CYS A 90 -3.61 -7.14 -12.31
N ASN A 91 -2.48 -7.56 -12.89
CA ASN A 91 -2.45 -8.60 -13.91
C ASN A 91 -2.32 -9.98 -13.26
N GLY A 92 -3.43 -10.73 -13.22
CA GLY A 92 -3.49 -12.07 -12.64
C GLY A 92 -2.66 -13.12 -13.37
N ASN A 93 -2.19 -12.82 -14.59
CA ASN A 93 -1.30 -13.68 -15.36
C ASN A 93 0.19 -13.41 -15.06
N VAL A 94 0.53 -12.36 -14.29
CA VAL A 94 1.93 -11.95 -13.96
C VAL A 94 2.25 -12.27 -12.51
N TYR A 95 1.72 -13.38 -12.03
CA TYR A 95 2.05 -13.81 -10.69
C TYR A 95 3.49 -14.33 -10.66
N LEU A 96 4.41 -13.53 -10.11
CA LEU A 96 5.86 -13.74 -10.19
C LEU A 96 6.37 -15.11 -9.70
N ARG A 97 5.60 -15.84 -8.90
CA ARG A 97 5.95 -17.22 -8.53
C ARG A 97 5.75 -18.23 -9.65
N GLU A 98 4.77 -18.00 -10.49
CA GLU A 98 4.51 -18.81 -11.69
C GLU A 98 5.39 -18.35 -12.86
N HIS A 99 5.93 -17.13 -12.77
CA HIS A 99 6.79 -16.48 -13.75
C HIS A 99 8.13 -16.00 -13.15
N PRO A 100 8.96 -16.92 -12.61
CA PRO A 100 10.22 -16.56 -11.94
C PRO A 100 11.21 -15.84 -12.87
N GLU A 101 11.09 -16.00 -14.19
CA GLU A 101 11.88 -15.27 -15.18
C GLU A 101 11.63 -13.75 -15.20
N TYR A 102 10.51 -13.30 -14.62
CA TYR A 102 10.18 -11.88 -14.42
C TYR A 102 10.48 -11.39 -13.01
N ALA A 103 10.75 -12.29 -12.06
CA ALA A 103 11.05 -11.94 -10.68
C ALA A 103 12.45 -11.33 -10.57
N SER A 104 12.57 -10.22 -9.84
CA SER A 104 13.86 -9.64 -9.47
C SER A 104 14.58 -10.52 -8.44
N GLU A 105 15.87 -10.23 -8.21
CA GLU A 105 16.63 -10.82 -7.11
C GLU A 105 16.00 -10.51 -5.74
N PHE A 106 15.55 -9.27 -5.51
CA PHE A 106 14.89 -8.89 -4.26
C PHE A 106 13.61 -9.71 -3.99
N PHE A 107 12.85 -10.04 -5.02
CA PHE A 107 11.65 -10.86 -4.88
C PHE A 107 11.94 -12.24 -4.28
N THR A 108 13.14 -12.80 -4.48
CA THR A 108 13.51 -14.13 -3.97
C THR A 108 13.54 -14.20 -2.44
N TYR A 109 13.73 -13.07 -1.76
CA TYR A 109 13.70 -12.98 -0.30
C TYR A 109 12.27 -12.96 0.28
N LEU A 110 11.25 -12.76 -0.57
CA LEU A 110 9.85 -12.78 -0.19
C LEU A 110 9.32 -14.20 -0.40
N SER A 111 9.24 -14.99 0.66
CA SER A 111 8.91 -16.42 0.60
C SER A 111 7.41 -16.74 0.42
N GLU A 112 6.51 -15.78 0.68
CA GLU A 112 5.05 -16.00 0.57
C GLU A 112 4.34 -14.95 -0.27
N ALA A 113 3.53 -15.38 -1.25
CA ALA A 113 2.76 -14.45 -2.07
C ALA A 113 1.63 -13.72 -1.34
N ARG A 114 1.10 -14.31 -0.26
CA ARG A 114 0.16 -13.61 0.62
C ARG A 114 0.81 -12.42 1.32
N ALA A 115 2.14 -12.42 1.44
CA ALA A 115 2.88 -11.31 2.01
C ALA A 115 2.89 -10.09 1.10
N LEU A 116 2.66 -10.24 -0.21
CA LEU A 116 2.81 -9.16 -1.19
C LEU A 116 1.62 -8.19 -1.23
N ILE A 117 0.47 -8.61 -0.69
CA ILE A 117 -0.77 -7.84 -0.74
C ILE A 117 -1.46 -7.78 0.62
N CYS A 118 -1.79 -6.56 1.02
CA CYS A 118 -2.63 -6.27 2.17
C CYS A 118 -4.05 -6.81 1.95
N PRO A 119 -4.59 -7.65 2.85
CA PRO A 119 -5.96 -8.14 2.74
C PRO A 119 -7.03 -7.04 2.67
N THR A 120 -6.78 -5.88 3.28
CA THR A 120 -7.66 -4.71 3.17
C THR A 120 -7.64 -4.12 1.76
N PHE A 121 -6.45 -3.91 1.18
CA PHE A 121 -6.28 -3.46 -0.20
C PHE A 121 -6.95 -4.42 -1.18
N LYS A 122 -6.68 -5.72 -1.07
CA LYS A 122 -7.26 -6.75 -1.96
C LYS A 122 -8.78 -6.70 -2.00
N ARG A 123 -9.43 -6.39 -0.87
CA ARG A 123 -10.89 -6.21 -0.80
C ARG A 123 -11.32 -4.92 -1.49
N LEU A 124 -10.61 -3.83 -1.25
CA LEU A 124 -10.91 -2.52 -1.82
C LEU A 124 -10.76 -2.52 -3.33
N ALA A 125 -9.61 -2.95 -3.84
CA ALA A 125 -9.31 -3.04 -5.28
C ALA A 125 -10.35 -3.87 -6.05
N LYS A 126 -10.93 -4.91 -5.44
CA LYS A 126 -12.04 -5.68 -6.07
C LYS A 126 -13.38 -4.95 -6.04
N SER A 127 -13.62 -4.13 -5.02
CA SER A 127 -14.89 -3.44 -4.80
C SER A 127 -14.98 -2.09 -5.50
N THR A 128 -13.84 -1.45 -5.78
CA THR A 128 -13.76 -0.15 -6.40
C THR A 128 -13.25 -0.31 -7.83
N ARG A 129 -14.13 -0.20 -8.84
CA ARG A 129 -13.73 -0.01 -10.24
C ARG A 129 -13.10 1.39 -10.50
N PHE A 130 -12.82 2.15 -9.45
CA PHE A 130 -12.31 3.52 -9.50
C PHE A 130 -10.78 3.51 -9.55
N HIS A 131 -10.25 3.23 -10.74
CA HIS A 131 -8.94 3.73 -11.12
C HIS A 131 -9.15 5.03 -11.88
N SER A 132 -8.56 6.14 -11.43
CA SER A 132 -8.56 7.38 -12.20
C SER A 132 -7.83 7.23 -13.54
N ASP A 133 -6.82 6.36 -13.60
CA ASP A 133 -5.97 6.20 -14.78
C ASP A 133 -6.26 4.93 -15.61
N PHE A 134 -7.04 3.96 -15.09
CA PHE A 134 -6.97 2.57 -15.58
C PHE A 134 -8.28 1.76 -15.51
N ALA A 135 -9.44 2.43 -15.43
CA ALA A 135 -10.76 1.80 -15.56
C ALA A 135 -11.10 1.35 -16.99
N ASP A 136 -10.15 1.44 -17.93
CA ASP A 136 -10.33 1.06 -19.31
C ASP A 136 -10.13 -0.46 -19.48
N GLU A 137 -11.19 -1.14 -19.93
CA GLU A 137 -11.18 -2.55 -20.35
C GLU A 137 -10.44 -2.73 -21.70
N SER A 138 -9.94 -1.64 -22.31
CA SER A 138 -9.27 -1.64 -23.63
C SER A 138 -7.76 -1.96 -23.60
N ASP A 139 -7.17 -2.19 -22.42
CA ASP A 139 -5.71 -2.20 -22.21
C ASP A 139 -5.10 -3.62 -22.24
N GLY A 140 -5.85 -4.62 -22.71
CA GLY A 140 -5.36 -5.99 -22.95
C GLY A 140 -5.25 -6.92 -21.73
N VAL A 141 -5.37 -6.42 -20.49
CA VAL A 141 -5.34 -7.28 -19.28
C VAL A 141 -6.61 -8.13 -19.18
N GLU A 142 -6.53 -9.39 -19.62
CA GLU A 142 -7.69 -10.31 -19.63
C GLU A 142 -8.12 -10.77 -18.22
N ASN A 143 -7.18 -10.93 -17.29
CA ASN A 143 -7.43 -11.46 -15.95
C ASN A 143 -7.08 -10.43 -14.87
N TYR A 144 -8.03 -9.55 -14.55
CA TYR A 144 -7.83 -8.51 -13.54
C TYR A 144 -7.83 -9.08 -12.12
N MET A 145 -6.66 -9.27 -11.52
CA MET A 145 -6.49 -9.75 -10.15
C MET A 145 -5.35 -9.01 -9.44
N PRO A 146 -5.63 -8.26 -8.35
CA PRO A 146 -4.59 -7.62 -7.55
C PRO A 146 -3.79 -8.66 -6.78
N TRP A 147 -2.46 -8.59 -6.87
CA TRP A 147 -1.55 -9.51 -6.19
C TRP A 147 -0.41 -8.85 -5.41
N TYR A 148 -0.17 -7.54 -5.58
CA TYR A 148 0.65 -6.75 -4.66
C TYR A 148 0.08 -5.34 -4.42
N ASN A 149 0.50 -4.68 -3.33
CA ASN A 149 0.24 -3.25 -3.08
C ASN A 149 1.27 -2.53 -2.20
N TYR A 150 2.34 -3.22 -1.81
CA TYR A 150 3.39 -2.61 -1.01
C TYR A 150 4.43 -2.01 -1.93
N SER A 151 4.62 -0.71 -1.84
CA SER A 151 5.54 0.01 -2.71
C SER A 151 6.74 0.51 -1.93
N MET A 152 7.89 0.45 -2.60
CA MET A 152 9.16 0.86 -2.03
C MET A 152 9.23 2.38 -2.00
N ASN A 153 9.86 2.92 -0.96
CA ASN A 153 10.23 4.33 -0.93
C ASN A 153 11.15 4.67 -2.11
N ALA A 154 10.70 5.55 -3.00
CA ALA A 154 11.44 5.85 -4.22
C ALA A 154 12.78 6.57 -4.01
N TYR A 155 13.02 7.19 -2.85
CA TYR A 155 14.33 7.78 -2.53
C TYR A 155 15.39 6.73 -2.16
N LEU A 156 15.00 5.47 -1.95
CA LEU A 156 15.92 4.38 -1.62
C LEU A 156 16.22 3.56 -2.87
N GLY A 157 17.51 3.36 -3.17
CA GLY A 157 17.96 2.54 -4.32
C GLY A 157 17.93 3.25 -5.67
N MET A 158 17.43 4.47 -5.73
CA MET A 158 17.51 5.36 -6.88
C MET A 158 18.34 6.60 -6.55
N LYS A 159 19.01 7.16 -7.56
CA LYS A 159 19.71 8.44 -7.45
C LYS A 159 19.45 9.30 -8.69
N ASP A 160 18.43 10.14 -8.64
CA ASP A 160 18.15 11.10 -9.70
C ASP A 160 19.06 12.34 -9.52
N GLY A 161 20.17 12.34 -10.25
CA GLY A 161 21.19 13.39 -10.12
C GLY A 161 21.93 13.31 -8.78
N GLU A 162 21.69 14.29 -7.89
CA GLU A 162 22.34 14.37 -6.57
C GLU A 162 21.50 13.80 -5.42
N TRP A 163 20.22 13.46 -5.65
CA TRP A 163 19.26 13.14 -4.59
C TRP A 163 18.83 11.67 -4.62
N GLY A 164 18.66 11.10 -3.44
CA GLY A 164 18.37 9.68 -3.25
C GLY A 164 19.56 8.92 -2.67
N VAL A 165 19.25 7.79 -2.04
CA VAL A 165 20.20 7.02 -1.24
C VAL A 165 20.33 5.60 -1.78
N LEU A 166 21.52 5.27 -2.28
CA LEU A 166 21.82 3.93 -2.81
C LEU A 166 22.11 2.91 -1.70
N LYS A 167 22.68 3.35 -0.57
CA LYS A 167 23.16 2.46 0.50
C LYS A 167 22.46 2.70 1.82
N VAL A 168 22.15 1.65 2.56
CA VAL A 168 21.50 1.70 3.88
C VAL A 168 22.24 2.63 4.83
N LEU A 169 23.58 2.55 4.84
CA LEU A 169 24.46 3.34 5.71
C LEU A 169 24.38 4.87 5.48
N ASN A 170 23.86 5.31 4.33
CA ASN A 170 23.76 6.72 3.99
C ASN A 170 22.40 7.32 4.39
N VAL A 171 21.47 6.53 4.91
CA VAL A 171 20.18 7.04 5.41
C VAL A 171 20.36 7.59 6.82
N LYS A 172 19.93 8.83 7.03
CA LYS A 172 19.87 9.42 8.38
C LYS A 172 18.57 9.02 9.06
N ASN A 173 18.63 8.71 10.36
CA ASN A 173 17.46 8.38 11.18
C ASN A 173 16.59 7.25 10.58
N SER A 174 17.11 6.02 10.55
CA SER A 174 16.40 4.84 10.02
C SER A 174 15.00 4.61 10.62
N ALA A 175 14.76 5.05 11.86
CA ALA A 175 13.46 5.01 12.52
C ALA A 175 12.44 6.06 12.00
N GLN A 176 12.82 6.93 11.07
CA GLN A 176 11.93 7.95 10.48
C GLN A 176 11.85 7.84 8.96
N VAL A 177 12.47 6.83 8.37
CA VAL A 177 12.48 6.60 6.92
C VAL A 177 11.89 5.24 6.64
N PHE A 178 10.76 5.22 5.93
CA PHE A 178 10.16 3.96 5.52
C PHE A 178 10.90 3.35 4.34
N SER A 179 10.91 2.02 4.31
CA SER A 179 11.41 1.17 3.23
C SER A 179 10.29 0.81 2.27
N PHE A 180 9.17 0.30 2.80
CA PHE A 180 7.95 -0.04 2.08
C PHE A 180 6.73 0.52 2.81
N ALA A 181 5.69 0.86 2.06
CA ALA A 181 4.42 1.27 2.64
C ALA A 181 3.24 0.65 1.90
N ASP A 182 2.08 0.58 2.58
CA ASP A 182 0.79 0.38 1.94
C ASP A 182 0.59 1.51 0.91
N GLU A 183 0.47 1.15 -0.36
CA GLU A 183 -0.03 2.06 -1.38
C GLU A 183 -1.48 1.69 -1.75
N GLY A 184 -2.28 2.71 -2.05
CA GLY A 184 -3.70 2.59 -2.31
C GLY A 184 -4.02 2.82 -3.78
N CYS A 185 -5.12 2.24 -4.28
CA CYS A 185 -5.57 2.43 -5.66
C CYS A 185 -6.46 3.67 -5.85
N LEU A 186 -6.76 4.41 -4.77
CA LEU A 186 -7.66 5.56 -4.77
C LEU A 186 -6.87 6.84 -4.76
N VAL A 187 -7.34 7.84 -5.50
CA VAL A 187 -6.72 9.17 -5.60
C VAL A 187 -7.54 10.26 -4.92
N LYS A 188 -6.87 11.34 -4.53
CA LYS A 188 -7.53 12.58 -4.08
C LYS A 188 -6.91 13.72 -4.85
N PRO A 189 -7.44 14.10 -6.04
CA PRO A 189 -6.75 14.99 -6.97
C PRO A 189 -6.27 16.31 -6.38
N SER A 190 -6.96 16.85 -5.36
CA SER A 190 -6.54 18.06 -4.65
C SER A 190 -5.32 17.89 -3.72
N TYR A 191 -4.84 16.66 -3.51
CA TYR A 191 -3.73 16.33 -2.62
C TYR A 191 -2.68 15.44 -3.32
N PHE A 192 -3.11 14.42 -4.05
CA PHE A 192 -2.23 13.50 -4.77
C PHE A 192 -2.92 12.92 -6.01
N ARG A 193 -2.14 12.76 -7.09
CA ARG A 193 -2.68 12.50 -8.43
C ARG A 193 -2.71 11.04 -8.83
N GLN A 194 -1.85 10.21 -8.26
CA GLN A 194 -1.69 8.81 -8.61
C GLN A 194 -2.04 7.90 -7.43
N GLY A 195 -2.61 6.75 -7.76
CA GLY A 195 -2.68 5.61 -6.85
C GLY A 195 -1.83 4.49 -7.44
N LEU A 196 -1.78 3.35 -6.76
CA LEU A 196 -0.91 2.22 -7.11
C LEU A 196 -0.90 1.94 -8.63
N ASN A 197 0.26 2.18 -9.21
CA ASN A 197 0.54 2.03 -10.63
C ASN A 197 1.92 1.39 -10.88
N ASP A 198 2.82 1.37 -9.91
CA ASP A 198 4.11 0.71 -10.05
C ASP A 198 4.55 0.05 -8.74
N THR A 199 5.84 0.10 -8.42
CA THR A 199 6.43 -0.47 -7.20
C THR A 199 7.21 0.57 -6.39
N ALA A 200 7.10 1.84 -6.76
CA ALA A 200 7.89 2.96 -6.28
C ALA A 200 6.94 4.08 -5.84
N LEU A 201 6.81 4.26 -4.53
CA LEU A 201 5.99 5.33 -3.98
C LEU A 201 6.78 6.64 -4.06
N PHE A 202 6.35 7.54 -4.95
CA PHE A 202 6.91 8.88 -5.13
C PHE A 202 6.05 9.96 -4.47
N PRO A 203 6.38 10.44 -3.26
CA PRO A 203 5.70 11.62 -2.71
C PRO A 203 5.81 12.84 -3.64
N VAL A 204 6.95 12.98 -4.32
CA VAL A 204 7.23 14.04 -5.30
C VAL A 204 7.91 13.40 -6.51
N TRP A 205 7.41 13.71 -7.71
CA TRP A 205 8.02 13.29 -8.98
C TRP A 205 8.25 14.50 -9.90
N PRO A 206 9.47 14.69 -10.44
CA PRO A 206 10.67 13.89 -10.20
C PRO A 206 11.26 14.11 -8.80
N THR A 207 11.99 13.12 -8.26
CA THR A 207 12.54 13.18 -6.90
C THR A 207 13.55 14.33 -6.70
N SER A 208 14.13 14.84 -7.78
CA SER A 208 15.02 16.01 -7.78
C SER A 208 14.37 17.31 -7.29
N GLU A 209 13.04 17.39 -7.27
CA GLU A 209 12.33 18.57 -6.76
C GLU A 209 12.20 18.60 -5.23
N ALA A 210 12.29 17.44 -4.57
CA ALA A 210 12.11 17.30 -3.13
C ALA A 210 12.92 18.26 -2.23
N PRO A 211 14.20 18.59 -2.53
CA PRO A 211 14.96 19.57 -1.74
C PRO A 211 14.34 20.97 -1.77
N SER A 212 13.84 21.39 -2.94
CA SER A 212 13.19 22.70 -3.08
C SER A 212 11.90 22.76 -2.24
N TRP A 213 11.17 21.65 -2.15
CA TRP A 213 9.98 21.57 -1.29
C TRP A 213 10.38 21.68 0.19
N VAL A 214 11.43 20.99 0.64
CA VAL A 214 11.95 21.13 2.01
C VAL A 214 12.38 22.58 2.28
N GLN A 215 13.06 23.22 1.34
CA GLN A 215 13.48 24.61 1.45
C GLN A 215 12.27 25.55 1.58
N ASN A 216 11.26 25.39 0.72
CA ASN A 216 10.01 26.16 0.75
C ASN A 216 9.21 25.92 2.04
N ALA A 217 9.38 24.75 2.67
CA ALA A 217 8.80 24.40 3.97
C ALA A 217 9.55 24.98 5.19
N GLY A 218 10.47 25.93 4.98
CA GLY A 218 11.30 26.48 6.04
C GLY A 218 12.42 25.54 6.51
N GLY A 219 12.87 24.63 5.64
CA GLY A 219 13.97 23.70 5.89
C GLY A 219 13.60 22.44 6.68
N SER A 220 12.31 22.24 7.02
CA SER A 220 11.84 21.06 7.74
C SER A 220 11.01 20.16 6.84
N LYS A 221 11.43 18.90 6.67
CA LYS A 221 10.67 17.90 5.92
C LYS A 221 9.27 17.65 6.46
N TRP A 222 9.03 17.90 7.74
CA TRP A 222 7.73 17.72 8.40
C TRP A 222 6.70 18.81 8.07
N ASN A 223 7.18 19.92 7.51
CA ASN A 223 6.32 21.00 7.03
C ASN A 223 5.89 20.78 5.57
N VAL A 224 6.44 19.78 4.88
CA VAL A 224 6.06 19.42 3.52
C VAL A 224 4.80 18.57 3.58
N ARG A 225 3.66 19.15 3.16
CA ARG A 225 2.36 18.48 3.15
C ARG A 225 1.68 18.62 1.78
N PRO A 226 0.86 17.64 1.39
CA PRO A 226 0.05 17.73 0.17
C PRO A 226 -1.06 18.78 0.33
N GLY A 227 -1.48 19.38 -0.77
CA GLY A 227 -2.60 20.31 -0.83
C GLY A 227 -2.20 21.77 -1.09
N PRO A 228 -3.18 22.69 -1.11
CA PRO A 228 -2.96 24.10 -1.45
C PRO A 228 -2.17 24.85 -0.36
N ALA A 229 -1.37 25.83 -0.77
CA ALA A 229 -0.59 26.68 0.15
C ALA A 229 -1.43 27.40 1.21
N ALA A 230 -2.66 27.76 0.88
CA ALA A 230 -3.61 28.38 1.83
C ALA A 230 -3.96 27.45 3.01
N GLU A 231 -3.84 26.13 2.83
CA GLU A 231 -4.05 25.10 3.85
C GLU A 231 -2.72 24.59 4.44
N GLY A 232 -1.60 25.24 4.12
CA GLY A 232 -0.26 24.86 4.58
C GLY A 232 0.38 23.73 3.76
N GLY A 233 -0.15 23.38 2.60
CA GLY A 233 0.46 22.43 1.67
C GLY A 233 1.45 23.07 0.69
N LEU A 234 2.28 22.27 0.03
CA LEU A 234 3.28 22.75 -0.94
C LEU A 234 2.94 22.38 -2.40
N GLY A 235 1.80 21.74 -2.62
CA GLY A 235 1.37 21.30 -3.93
C GLY A 235 0.77 19.90 -3.91
N GLU A 236 0.52 19.38 -5.11
CA GLU A 236 -0.04 18.06 -5.31
C GLU A 236 1.08 17.02 -5.40
N PHE A 237 0.94 15.94 -4.64
CA PHE A 237 1.87 14.82 -4.63
C PHE A 237 1.58 13.87 -5.80
N THR A 238 2.53 13.00 -6.12
CA THR A 238 2.29 11.92 -7.08
C THR A 238 1.64 10.74 -6.36
N ASP A 239 2.39 10.03 -5.52
CA ASP A 239 1.94 8.89 -4.72
C ASP A 239 2.02 9.19 -3.22
N VAL A 240 1.24 8.45 -2.45
CA VAL A 240 1.19 8.61 -0.99
C VAL A 240 0.99 7.28 -0.29
N ILE A 241 1.35 7.25 0.99
CA ILE A 241 0.94 6.19 1.91
C ILE A 241 -0.59 6.12 1.89
N ALA A 242 -1.13 4.93 1.72
CA ALA A 242 -2.56 4.72 1.53
C ALA A 242 -3.39 5.19 2.74
N GLY A 243 -4.62 5.62 2.51
CA GLY A 243 -5.52 6.09 3.59
C GLY A 243 -6.59 5.10 4.02
N PHE A 244 -6.47 3.80 3.70
CA PHE A 244 -7.64 2.92 3.74
C PHE A 244 -7.87 2.14 5.04
N HIS A 245 -6.88 2.06 5.96
CA HIS A 245 -7.11 1.41 7.26
C HIS A 245 -7.83 2.37 8.20
N ASN A 246 -8.87 1.86 8.86
CA ASN A 246 -9.71 2.65 9.77
C ASN A 246 -10.31 3.92 9.12
N ALA A 247 -10.46 3.90 7.79
CA ALA A 247 -11.03 5.00 7.04
C ALA A 247 -12.49 5.26 7.46
N PRO A 248 -12.90 6.54 7.61
CA PRO A 248 -14.27 6.89 7.94
C PRO A 248 -15.28 6.37 6.90
N THR A 249 -16.52 6.13 7.33
CA THR A 249 -17.58 5.76 6.39
C THR A 249 -17.82 6.92 5.42
N GLY A 250 -17.71 6.66 4.11
CA GLY A 250 -17.88 7.67 3.06
C GLY A 250 -16.58 8.39 2.67
N ASP A 251 -15.49 8.18 3.41
CA ASP A 251 -14.17 8.71 3.07
C ASP A 251 -13.13 7.57 3.11
N PRO A 252 -12.93 6.84 2.00
CA PRO A 252 -12.06 5.66 1.96
C PRO A 252 -10.56 5.98 2.02
N ILE A 253 -10.18 7.27 2.02
CA ILE A 253 -8.80 7.75 2.05
C ILE A 253 -8.47 8.59 3.29
N GLY A 254 -9.47 8.92 4.11
CA GLY A 254 -9.29 9.66 5.38
C GLY A 254 -8.79 8.82 6.55
N GLY A 255 -8.42 7.56 6.33
CA GLY A 255 -7.82 6.68 7.33
C GLY A 255 -6.30 6.77 7.33
N LYS A 256 -5.64 5.63 7.56
CA LYS A 256 -4.18 5.50 7.63
C LYS A 256 -3.67 4.34 6.78
N GLY A 257 -2.38 4.39 6.48
CA GLY A 257 -1.64 3.34 5.78
C GLY A 257 -0.49 2.88 6.65
N ASN A 258 -0.12 1.61 6.56
CA ASN A 258 1.04 1.12 7.30
C ASN A 258 2.31 1.40 6.51
N ALA A 259 3.39 1.76 7.20
CA ALA A 259 4.71 1.91 6.64
C ALA A 259 5.72 1.13 7.50
N ALA A 260 6.66 0.47 6.83
CA ALA A 260 7.72 -0.32 7.44
C ALA A 260 9.04 0.44 7.39
N PHE A 261 9.63 0.70 8.54
CA PHE A 261 10.79 1.57 8.71
C PHE A 261 12.10 0.81 8.61
N LEU A 262 13.18 1.51 8.26
CA LEU A 262 14.49 0.88 8.03
C LEU A 262 15.10 0.26 9.30
N ASP A 263 14.68 0.70 10.48
CA ASP A 263 15.04 0.07 11.77
C ASP A 263 14.22 -1.19 12.10
N GLY A 264 13.22 -1.54 11.28
CA GLY A 264 12.39 -2.71 11.43
C GLY A 264 11.01 -2.47 12.03
N HIS A 265 10.66 -1.30 12.56
CA HIS A 265 9.30 -1.14 13.11
C HIS A 265 8.27 -0.89 12.00
N VAL A 266 6.99 -1.10 12.32
CA VAL A 266 5.87 -0.82 11.41
C VAL A 266 4.87 0.07 12.16
N SER A 267 4.43 1.14 11.53
CA SER A 267 3.47 2.08 12.11
C SER A 267 2.49 2.62 11.07
N ALA A 268 1.34 3.09 11.54
CA ALA A 268 0.27 3.59 10.69
C ALA A 268 0.28 5.12 10.62
N HIS A 269 0.33 5.66 9.41
CA HIS A 269 0.49 7.09 9.12
C HIS A 269 -0.61 7.61 8.20
N SER A 270 -0.87 8.91 8.30
CA SER A 270 -1.69 9.64 7.33
C SER A 270 -0.93 9.79 6.02
N PHE A 271 -1.66 9.91 4.90
CA PHE A 271 -1.07 10.23 3.61
C PHE A 271 -0.31 11.58 3.65
N GLU A 272 -0.68 12.50 4.56
CA GLU A 272 0.01 13.79 4.75
C GLU A 272 1.46 13.64 5.20
N GLU A 273 1.80 12.55 5.88
CA GLU A 273 3.14 12.30 6.41
C GLU A 273 4.08 11.65 5.36
N SER A 274 3.55 11.30 4.18
CA SER A 274 4.26 10.49 3.17
C SER A 274 5.63 11.07 2.79
N PHE A 275 5.72 12.38 2.58
CA PHE A 275 7.00 13.02 2.22
C PHE A 275 8.00 12.94 3.36
N ALA A 276 7.60 13.34 4.57
CA ALA A 276 8.50 13.42 5.71
C ALA A 276 9.08 12.05 6.09
N LEU A 277 8.27 10.99 5.93
CA LEU A 277 8.65 9.62 6.20
C LEU A 277 9.40 8.96 5.03
N ALA A 278 9.31 9.49 3.81
CA ALA A 278 10.09 9.00 2.67
C ALA A 278 11.47 9.66 2.59
N TRP A 279 11.56 10.94 2.94
CA TRP A 279 12.76 11.75 2.74
C TRP A 279 13.93 11.29 3.62
N PRO A 280 15.06 10.84 3.03
CA PRO A 280 16.11 10.10 3.74
C PRO A 280 17.19 10.96 4.41
N TYR A 281 17.09 12.31 4.33
CA TYR A 281 18.11 13.26 4.82
C TYR A 281 17.65 14.08 6.02
#